data_AF-A0A8T3X4L6-F1
#
_entry.id   AF-A0A8T3X4L6-F1
#
_cell.length_a   1.000
_cell.length_b   1.000
_cell.length_c   1.000
_cell.angle_alpha   90.00
_cell.angle_beta   90.00
_cell.angle_gamma   90.00
#
_symmetry.space_group_name_H-M   'P 1'
#
loop_
_entity.id
_entity.type
_entity.pdbx_description
1 polymer ?
#
loop_
_entity_poly.entity_id
_entity_poly.type
_entity_poly.pdbx_seq_one_letter_code
_entity_poly.pdbx_strand_id
1 'polypeptide(L)' 'MVLKMEFEKEFEDKFREQAMKKFGFRKGALQLAGREALGIWIKFNEKKLPGVDDPVSLIDDTLSH' A
#
# COMPACT_ATOMS: atom_id res chain seq x y z
N MET A 1 -2.94 -18.80 -3.99
CA MET A 1 -3.12 -17.80 -5.06
C MET A 1 -1.79 -17.15 -5.39
N VAL A 2 -1.57 -16.76 -6.64
CA VAL A 2 -0.32 -16.14 -7.12
C VAL A 2 -0.67 -14.83 -7.81
N LEU A 3 -0.03 -13.74 -7.37
CA LEU A 3 -0.08 -12.43 -8.03
C LEU A 3 1.24 -12.27 -8.80
N LYS A 4 1.16 -12.08 -10.13
CA LYS A 4 2.32 -11.82 -10.98
C LYS A 4 2.35 -10.33 -11.35
N MET A 5 3.50 -9.70 -11.17
CA MET A 5 3.75 -8.30 -11.53
C MET A 5 5.08 -8.26 -12.27
N GLU A 6 5.18 -7.39 -13.27
CA GLU A 6 6.40 -7.19 -14.06
C GLU A 6 6.98 -5.82 -13.73
N PHE A 7 8.28 -5.79 -13.47
CA PHE A 7 9.02 -4.60 -13.08
C PHE A 7 10.29 -4.50 -13.93
N GLU A 8 10.83 -3.29 -14.05
CA GLU A 8 12.17 -3.12 -14.57
C GLU A 8 13.19 -3.80 -13.65
N LYS A 9 14.22 -4.39 -14.26
CA LYS A 9 15.24 -5.18 -13.56
C LYS A 9 15.89 -4.42 -12.39
N GLU A 10 16.20 -3.14 -12.60
CA GLU A 10 16.84 -2.32 -11.57
C GLU A 10 15.96 -2.15 -10.32
N PHE A 11 14.64 -2.01 -10.52
CA PHE A 11 13.68 -1.92 -9.43
C PHE A 11 13.59 -3.25 -8.67
N GLU A 12 13.53 -4.37 -9.39
CA GLU A 12 13.50 -5.69 -8.78
C GLU A 12 14.77 -5.98 -7.96
N ASP A 13 15.95 -5.66 -8.50
CA ASP A 13 17.23 -5.88 -7.83
C ASP A 13 17.31 -5.08 -6.52
N LYS A 14 16.92 -3.80 -6.54
CA LYS A 14 16.83 -2.95 -5.34
C LYS A 14 15.85 -3.52 -4.32
N PHE A 15 14.67 -3.95 -4.76
CA PHE A 15 13.68 -4.56 -3.86
C PHE A 15 14.23 -5.83 -3.21
N ARG A 16 14.87 -6.72 -3.99
CA ARG A 16 15.47 -7.96 -3.48
C ARG A 16 16.56 -7.67 -2.45
N GLU A 17 17.45 -6.72 -2.74
CA GLU A 17 18.52 -6.33 -1.81
C GLU A 17 17.96 -5.85 -0.47
N GLN A 18 16.97 -4.95 -0.50
CA GLN A 18 16.34 -4.41 0.71
C GLN A 18 15.58 -5.49 1.49
N ALA A 19 14.85 -6.36 0.78
CA ALA A 19 14.14 -7.48 1.38
C ALA A 19 15.12 -8.45 2.08
N MET A 20 16.25 -8.76 1.45
CA MET A 20 17.28 -9.63 2.03
C MET A 20 17.98 -8.97 3.22
N LYS A 21 18.29 -7.68 3.16
CA LYS A 21 18.83 -6.93 4.29
C LYS A 21 17.91 -6.95 5.51
N LYS A 22 16.59 -6.82 5.28
CA LYS A 22 15.59 -6.74 6.35
C LYS A 22 15.19 -8.10 6.94
N PHE A 23 15.00 -9.11 6.09
CA PHE A 23 14.42 -10.40 6.50
C PHE A 23 15.43 -11.58 6.48
N GLY A 24 16.67 -11.29 6.09
CA GLY A 24 17.75 -12.26 5.92
C GLY A 24 17.72 -12.98 4.55
N PHE A 25 18.84 -13.63 4.22
CA PHE A 25 19.03 -14.38 2.97
C PHE A 25 18.37 -15.77 3.00
N ARG A 26 17.11 -15.85 3.45
CA ARG A 26 16.36 -17.11 3.57
C ARG A 26 15.17 -17.17 2.61
N LYS A 27 14.75 -18.40 2.30
CA LYS A 27 13.53 -18.65 1.51
C LYS A 27 12.35 -17.91 2.16
N GLY A 28 11.61 -17.14 1.36
CA GLY A 28 10.44 -16.37 1.81
C GLY A 28 10.70 -14.90 2.14
N ALA A 29 11.95 -14.41 2.13
CA ALA A 29 12.24 -12.99 2.40
C ALA A 29 11.51 -12.04 1.45
N LEU A 30 11.47 -12.35 0.14
CA LEU A 30 10.76 -11.55 -0.86
C LEU A 30 9.24 -11.56 -0.65
N GLN A 31 8.69 -12.70 -0.23
CA GLN A 31 7.25 -12.83 0.05
C GLN A 31 6.87 -12.00 1.29
N LEU A 32 7.70 -12.01 2.33
CA LEU A 32 7.50 -11.19 3.53
C LEU A 32 7.56 -9.70 3.20
N ALA A 33 8.58 -9.28 2.43
CA ALA A 33 8.71 -7.91 1.98
C ALA A 33 7.53 -7.47 1.11
N GLY A 34 7.08 -8.32 0.19
CA GLY A 34 5.91 -8.04 -0.66
C GLY A 34 4.63 -7.89 0.16
N ARG A 35 4.42 -8.77 1.15
CA ARG A 35 3.25 -8.69 2.05
C ARG A 35 3.26 -7.40 2.87
N GLU A 36 4.42 -7.01 3.39
CA GLU A 36 4.54 -5.76 4.14
C GLU A 36 4.31 -4.54 3.26
N ALA A 37 4.92 -4.48 2.07
CA ALA A 37 4.76 -3.37 1.13
C ALA A 37 3.30 -3.20 0.70
N LEU A 38 2.62 -4.29 0.32
CA LEU A 38 1.20 -4.27 -0.02
C LEU A 38 0.33 -3.86 1.19
N GLY A 39 0.66 -4.35 2.39
CA GLY A 39 -0.06 -3.97 3.61
C GLY A 39 0.07 -2.47 3.94
N ILE A 40 1.26 -1.88 3.74
CA ILE A 40 1.48 -0.45 3.92
C ILE A 40 0.72 0.35 2.86
N TRP A 41 0.79 -0.08 1.59
CA TRP A 41 0.07 0.56 0.49
C TRP A 41 -1.44 0.58 0.74
N ILE A 42 -2.03 -0.56 1.14
CA ILE A 42 -3.46 -0.64 1.46
C ILE A 42 -3.80 0.32 2.59
N LYS A 43 -3.09 0.25 3.73
CA LYS A 43 -3.34 1.14 4.88
C LYS A 43 -3.21 2.63 4.56
N PHE A 44 -2.24 2.99 3.71
CA PHE A 44 -2.04 4.37 3.27
C PHE A 44 -3.24 4.88 2.46
N ASN A 45 -3.80 4.03 1.61
CA ASN A 45 -4.95 4.38 0.78
C ASN A 45 -6.29 4.30 1.54
N GLU A 46 -6.44 3.39 2.50
CA GLU A 46 -7.60 3.34 3.40
C GLU A 46 -7.72 4.60 4.27
N LYS A 47 -6.59 5.18 4.69
CA LYS A 47 -6.58 6.44 5.44
C LYS A 47 -6.96 7.68 4.62
N LYS A 48 -7.04 7.58 3.29
CA LYS A 48 -7.33 8.70 2.38
C LYS A 48 -8.82 8.86 2.02
N LEU A 49 -9.73 8.18 2.73
CA LEU A 49 -11.18 8.34 2.54
C LEU A 49 -11.92 8.44 3.87
N PRO A 50 -12.31 9.64 4.33
CA PRO A 50 -13.73 9.90 4.46
C PRO A 50 -14.28 10.02 3.03
N GLY A 51 -15.16 9.10 2.64
CA GLY A 51 -15.98 9.30 1.44
C GLY A 51 -16.71 10.63 1.61
N VAL A 52 -16.36 11.62 0.80
CA VAL A 52 -17.23 12.78 0.60
C VAL A 52 -18.31 12.28 -0.35
N ASP A 53 -19.36 11.70 0.21
CA ASP A 53 -20.49 11.18 -0.57
C ASP A 53 -21.32 12.34 -1.17
N ASP A 54 -21.30 13.54 -0.57
CA ASP A 54 -21.81 14.75 -1.21
C ASP A 54 -21.31 16.02 -0.49
N PRO A 55 -20.42 16.84 -1.08
CA PRO A 55 -19.93 18.06 -0.43
C PRO A 55 -21.01 19.12 -0.21
N VAL A 56 -22.15 19.02 -0.91
CA VAL A 56 -23.27 19.96 -0.76
C VAL A 56 -24.09 19.64 0.49
N SER A 57 -24.25 18.36 0.83
CA SER A 57 -25.00 17.92 2.02
C SER A 57 -24.40 18.42 3.35
N LEU A 58 -23.11 18.70 3.38
CA LEU A 58 -22.39 19.21 4.55
C LEU A 58 -22.59 20.71 4.79
N ILE A 59 -23.02 21.46 3.78
CA ILE A 59 -23.22 22.92 3.88
C ILE A 59 -24.60 23.22 4.48
N ASP A 60 -25.62 22.43 4.15
CA ASP A 60 -27.00 22.61 4.64
C ASP A 60 -27.13 22.45 6.16
N ASP A 61 -26.37 21.52 6.76
CA ASP A 61 -26.35 21.28 8.21
C ASP A 61 -25.76 22.48 8.99
N THR A 62 -24.88 23.27 8.35
CA THR A 62 -24.26 24.45 8.98
C THR A 62 -25.07 25.74 8.91
N LEU A 63 -26.14 25.77 8.09
CA LEU A 63 -27.01 26.94 7.92
C LEU A 63 -28.35 26.81 8.66
N SER A 64 -28.62 25.65 9.25
CA SER A 64 -29.86 25.35 9.97
C SER A 64 -29.76 25.52 11.50
N HIS A 65 -28.69 26.15 12.00
CA HIS A 65 -28.44 26.32 13.43
C HIS A 65 -28.27 27.78 13.88
#